data_AF-A0A7Z0GN71-F1
#
_entry.id   AF-A0A7Z0GN71-F1
#
_cell.length_a   1.000
_cell.length_b   1.000
_cell.length_c   1.000
_cell.angle_alpha   90.00
_cell.angle_beta   90.00
_cell.angle_gamma   90.00
#
_symmetry.space_group_name_H-M   'P 1'
#
loop_
_entity.id
_entity.type
_entity.pdbx_description
1 polymer ?
#
loop_
_entity_poly.entity_id
_entity_poly.type
_entity_poly.pdbx_seq_one_letter_code
_entity_poly.pdbx_strand_id
1 'polypeptide(L)'
;MSAARRTASHPLLHAGASEDSTQASQSFTRAVDAGRLLRLRRGVYIDPAAWLQAPPWDRHLLATAATRLAAPGSVICRETALAVHGVDQLRVPEAVHLRTWRRQEAGIRPAPRLVGRAGPDTVGALLASSDGPLKGPRRRRPDTADLAGVPTRRVLASSAMRQAAETLPSPATVRRPLPDAGEHRLHDLEILVEPLGLVLADTLPRMEVTDAVVVLDSVRSGRWASGHRLTPADVEPWTPLVRSRRGSRRWASAWARSDSGAESVGESLTRLRVEDLGFETPETQVEFVLPDGRTARVDLFWRSAGIVGEFDGWTKYTRNGVLGHRDVSEVVYEEKVREDGLRALGLGVARFIWTEAQTVELLRQKLVNAGVPRA
;
A
#
# COMPACT_ATOMS: atom_id res chain seq x y z
N MET A 1 10.25 30.63 28.47
CA MET A 1 10.07 31.42 27.22
C MET A 1 11.46 31.77 26.72
N SER A 2 11.88 31.66 25.47
CA SER A 2 11.28 31.26 24.19
C SER A 2 12.46 31.17 23.22
N ALA A 3 12.68 30.04 22.56
CA ALA A 3 13.45 29.95 21.31
C ALA A 3 13.27 28.61 20.56
N ALA A 4 12.42 27.69 21.04
CA ALA A 4 11.97 26.57 20.23
C ALA A 4 10.82 27.06 19.34
N ARG A 5 11.15 27.70 18.21
CA ARG A 5 10.19 27.78 17.10
C ARG A 5 9.84 26.34 16.74
N ARG A 6 8.63 25.92 17.13
CA ARG A 6 7.99 24.68 16.70
C ARG A 6 7.81 24.75 15.19
N THR A 7 8.82 24.34 14.44
CA THR A 7 8.64 23.87 13.08
C THR A 7 7.92 22.52 13.19
N ALA A 8 6.75 22.43 12.55
CA ALA A 8 5.84 21.29 12.63
C ALA A 8 6.58 19.95 12.47
N SER A 9 6.71 19.20 13.55
CA SER A 9 7.68 18.12 13.69
C SER A 9 7.17 16.82 13.06
N HIS A 10 7.64 16.53 11.85
CA HIS A 10 7.56 15.24 11.14
C HIS A 10 7.68 14.02 12.09
N PRO A 11 7.01 12.86 11.84
CA PRO A 11 6.95 11.79 12.85
C PRO A 11 8.32 11.12 13.00
N LEU A 12 9.17 11.33 11.98
CA LEU A 12 10.57 11.02 12.03
C LEU A 12 11.39 12.17 12.59
N LEU A 13 12.19 11.86 13.60
CA LEU A 13 13.21 12.75 14.14
C LEU A 13 14.49 12.60 13.31
N HIS A 14 15.00 13.70 12.76
CA HIS A 14 16.20 13.72 11.94
C HIS A 14 17.34 14.49 12.64
N ALA A 15 18.42 13.80 13.00
CA ALA A 15 19.53 14.39 13.74
C ALA A 15 20.25 15.51 12.97
N GLY A 16 20.26 15.45 11.64
CA GLY A 16 20.87 16.46 10.77
C GLY A 16 20.04 17.75 10.61
N ALA A 17 18.81 17.80 11.14
CA ALA A 17 17.97 19.00 11.09
C ALA A 17 18.15 19.92 12.33
N SER A 18 18.97 19.53 13.30
CA SER A 18 19.24 20.29 14.52
C SER A 18 20.49 21.16 14.37
N GLU A 19 20.46 22.38 14.90
CA GLU A 19 21.61 23.31 14.94
C GLU A 19 22.84 22.65 15.59
N ASP A 20 22.65 21.87 16.65
CA ASP A 20 23.68 21.04 17.31
C ASP A 20 23.62 19.54 16.92
N SER A 21 23.79 19.25 15.63
CA SER A 21 23.64 17.90 15.04
C SER A 21 24.42 16.77 15.75
N THR A 22 25.58 17.06 16.34
CA THR A 22 26.39 16.07 17.07
C THR A 22 25.76 15.71 18.43
N GLN A 23 25.35 16.70 19.21
CA GLN A 23 24.71 16.48 20.52
C GLN A 23 23.34 15.81 20.35
N ALA A 24 22.58 16.22 19.33
CA ALA A 24 21.32 15.57 18.95
C ALA A 24 21.52 14.10 18.58
N SER A 25 22.54 13.78 17.78
CA SER A 25 22.86 12.40 17.39
C SER A 25 23.20 11.50 18.59
N GLN A 26 23.98 12.01 19.56
CA GLN A 26 24.31 11.28 20.78
C GLN A 26 23.09 11.10 21.69
N SER A 27 22.24 12.12 21.81
CA SER A 27 20.99 12.05 22.56
C SER A 27 20.04 10.98 21.99
N PHE A 28 19.82 10.98 20.67
CA PHE A 28 18.97 9.99 20.02
C PHE A 28 19.54 8.58 20.11
N THR A 29 20.86 8.41 20.01
CA THR A 29 21.48 7.09 20.21
C THR A 29 21.21 6.56 21.61
N ARG A 30 21.36 7.39 22.65
CA ARG A 30 21.00 7.01 24.03
C ARG A 30 19.52 6.68 24.19
N ALA A 31 18.64 7.43 23.52
CA ALA A 31 17.21 7.15 23.55
C ALA A 31 16.86 5.81 22.87
N VAL A 32 17.55 5.45 21.78
CA VAL A 32 17.42 4.14 21.11
C VAL A 32 17.95 3.01 21.98
N ASP A 33 19.09 3.20 22.63
CA ASP A 33 19.64 2.21 23.57
C ASP A 33 18.75 2.01 24.80
N ALA A 34 18.00 3.04 25.21
CA ALA A 34 17.00 2.98 26.26
C ALA A 34 15.62 2.48 25.79
N GLY A 35 15.40 2.24 24.49
CA GLY A 35 14.10 1.80 23.95
C GLY A 35 13.03 2.88 23.82
N ARG A 36 13.38 4.16 24.03
CA ARG A 36 12.46 5.31 23.88
C ARG A 36 12.33 5.82 22.44
N LEU A 37 13.22 5.41 21.56
CA LEU A 37 13.16 5.67 20.12
C LEU A 37 13.55 4.42 19.35
N LEU A 38 13.04 4.30 18.12
CA LEU A 38 13.49 3.31 17.14
C LEU A 38 14.30 4.00 16.05
N ARG A 39 15.38 3.36 15.60
CA ARG A 39 16.25 3.88 14.53
C ARG A 39 15.89 3.26 13.18
N LEU A 40 15.12 3.99 12.37
CA LEU A 40 14.72 3.52 11.03
C LEU A 40 15.86 3.54 10.02
N ARG A 41 16.75 4.55 10.09
CA ARG A 41 17.97 4.68 9.29
C ARG A 41 19.03 5.42 10.10
N ARG A 42 20.27 5.48 9.60
CA ARG A 42 21.31 6.30 10.24
C ARG A 42 20.84 7.76 10.29
N GLY A 43 20.79 8.34 11.49
CA GLY A 43 20.37 9.73 11.70
C GLY A 43 18.86 9.96 11.68
N VAL A 44 18.03 8.93 11.47
CA VAL A 44 16.57 9.05 11.39
C VAL A 44 15.89 8.08 12.35
N TYR A 45 15.03 8.62 13.22
CA TYR A 45 14.43 7.93 14.34
C TYR A 45 12.91 8.13 14.36
N ILE A 46 12.18 7.24 15.04
CA ILE A 46 10.72 7.33 15.22
C ILE A 46 10.36 6.92 16.64
N ASP A 47 9.23 7.42 17.14
CA ASP A 47 8.62 6.93 18.37
C ASP A 47 8.20 5.44 18.23
N PRO A 48 8.40 4.59 19.26
CA PRO A 48 8.03 3.18 19.19
C PRO A 48 6.52 2.93 19.06
N ALA A 49 5.67 3.71 19.73
CA ALA A 49 4.21 3.54 19.67
C ALA A 49 3.70 3.85 18.25
N ALA A 50 4.20 4.96 17.68
CA ALA A 50 4.00 5.36 16.29
C ALA A 50 4.29 4.20 15.31
N TRP A 51 5.46 3.57 15.42
CA TRP A 51 5.84 2.44 14.56
C TRP A 51 4.95 1.21 14.76
N LEU A 52 4.68 0.84 16.01
CA LEU A 52 3.95 -0.38 16.35
C LEU A 52 2.46 -0.29 15.97
N GLN A 53 1.87 0.89 16.05
CA GLN A 53 0.48 1.15 15.63
C GLN A 53 0.36 1.25 14.10
N ALA A 54 1.40 1.71 13.41
CA ALA A 54 1.38 1.77 11.96
C ALA A 54 1.18 0.37 11.32
N PRO A 55 0.21 0.21 10.41
CA PRO A 55 0.08 -1.01 9.63
C PRO A 55 1.28 -1.21 8.69
N PRO A 56 1.47 -2.43 8.14
CA PRO A 56 2.66 -2.76 7.34
C PRO A 56 2.94 -1.81 6.15
N TRP A 57 1.89 -1.35 5.45
CA TRP A 57 2.05 -0.39 4.34
C TRP A 57 2.54 0.99 4.81
N ASP A 58 2.09 1.45 5.98
CA ASP A 58 2.52 2.71 6.57
C ASP A 58 3.95 2.63 7.09
N ARG A 59 4.33 1.50 7.71
CA ARG A 59 5.73 1.22 8.09
C ARG A 59 6.66 1.26 6.89
N HIS A 60 6.22 0.75 5.74
CA HIS A 60 6.98 0.81 4.49
C HIS A 60 7.16 2.24 3.97
N LEU A 61 6.12 3.08 4.03
CA LEU A 61 6.22 4.51 3.68
C LEU A 61 7.13 5.27 4.64
N LEU A 62 7.03 5.02 5.95
CA LEU A 62 7.93 5.60 6.98
C LEU A 62 9.39 5.19 6.74
N ALA A 63 9.65 3.93 6.38
CA ALA A 63 10.99 3.47 6.03
C ALA A 63 11.51 4.10 4.72
N THR A 64 10.62 4.34 3.75
CA THR A 64 10.94 5.04 2.50
C THR A 64 11.35 6.49 2.77
N ALA A 65 10.56 7.20 3.57
CA ALA A 65 10.88 8.55 4.03
C ALA A 65 12.20 8.62 4.81
N ALA A 66 12.41 7.70 5.76
CA ALA A 66 13.66 7.62 6.49
C ALA A 66 14.86 7.39 5.57
N THR A 67 14.69 6.59 4.52
CA THR A 67 15.73 6.36 3.50
C THR A 67 16.03 7.62 2.71
N ARG A 68 15.01 8.39 2.33
CA ARG A 68 15.17 9.67 1.60
C ARG A 68 15.81 10.76 2.47
N LEU A 69 15.50 10.80 3.77
CA LEU A 69 16.14 11.74 4.70
C LEU A 69 17.63 11.38 4.92
N ALA A 70 17.92 10.09 5.11
CA ALA A 70 19.29 9.62 5.32
C ALA A 70 20.17 9.70 4.06
N ALA A 71 19.57 9.69 2.87
CA ALA A 71 20.27 9.77 1.59
C ALA A 71 19.47 10.61 0.58
N PRO A 72 19.59 11.95 0.61
CA PRO A 72 18.73 12.87 -0.14
C PRO A 72 18.72 12.70 -1.66
N GLY A 73 19.80 12.24 -2.27
CA GLY A 73 19.87 11.98 -3.71
C GLY A 73 19.25 10.65 -4.15
N SER A 74 18.65 9.87 -3.24
CA SER A 74 18.12 8.55 -3.57
C SER A 74 16.81 8.66 -4.34
N VAL A 75 16.77 8.07 -5.53
CA VAL A 75 15.57 7.97 -6.36
C VAL A 75 14.83 6.67 -6.04
N ILE A 76 13.57 6.78 -5.62
CA ILE A 76 12.68 5.66 -5.37
C ILE A 76 12.23 5.06 -6.70
N CYS A 77 12.28 3.73 -6.81
CA CYS A 77 11.85 3.00 -8.00
C CYS A 77 10.94 1.81 -7.64
N ARG A 78 10.45 1.11 -8.66
CA ARG A 78 9.77 -0.18 -8.53
C ARG A 78 8.51 -0.18 -7.64
N GLU A 79 8.25 -1.27 -6.92
CA GLU A 79 7.08 -1.45 -6.05
C GLU A 79 7.01 -0.37 -4.95
N THR A 80 8.16 0.12 -4.49
CA THR A 80 8.21 1.28 -3.58
C THR A 80 7.76 2.57 -4.28
N ALA A 81 8.11 2.78 -5.55
CA ALA A 81 7.61 3.92 -6.32
C ALA A 81 6.10 3.83 -6.57
N LEU A 82 5.56 2.64 -6.82
CA LEU A 82 4.10 2.44 -6.87
C LEU A 82 3.43 2.90 -5.56
N ALA A 83 3.99 2.52 -4.41
CA ALA A 83 3.48 2.94 -3.10
C ALA A 83 3.56 4.46 -2.90
N VAL A 84 4.66 5.11 -3.33
CA VAL A 84 4.82 6.58 -3.26
C VAL A 84 3.86 7.30 -4.22
N HIS A 85 3.57 6.73 -5.39
CA HIS A 85 2.49 7.20 -6.29
C HIS A 85 1.09 6.88 -5.73
N GLY A 86 1.01 6.12 -4.63
CA GLY A 86 -0.25 5.78 -3.96
C GLY A 86 -1.11 4.88 -4.82
N VAL A 87 -0.45 4.07 -5.65
CA VAL A 87 -1.08 3.03 -6.43
C VAL A 87 -1.31 1.83 -5.52
N ASP A 88 -2.51 1.27 -5.60
CA ASP A 88 -2.85 0.11 -4.78
C ASP A 88 -2.00 -1.11 -5.19
N GLN A 89 -1.59 -1.87 -4.19
CA GLN A 89 -0.80 -3.08 -4.36
C GLN A 89 -1.39 -4.20 -3.51
N LEU A 90 -1.37 -5.42 -4.06
CA LEU A 90 -1.82 -6.60 -3.32
C LEU A 90 -0.92 -6.93 -2.13
N ARG A 91 0.38 -6.63 -2.26
CA ARG A 91 1.41 -6.93 -1.27
C ARG A 91 2.18 -5.68 -0.90
N VAL A 92 2.59 -5.60 0.36
CA VAL A 92 3.54 -4.58 0.81
C VAL A 92 4.93 -4.95 0.29
N PRO A 93 5.69 -4.00 -0.30
CA PRO A 93 7.03 -4.31 -0.79
C PRO A 93 7.96 -4.75 0.36
N GLU A 94 8.74 -5.80 0.13
CA GLU A 94 9.64 -6.37 1.15
C GLU A 94 10.87 -5.50 1.45
N ALA A 95 11.15 -4.52 0.60
CA ALA A 95 12.29 -3.60 0.74
C ALA A 95 11.96 -2.23 0.15
N VAL A 96 12.65 -1.20 0.62
CA VAL A 96 12.68 0.12 -0.02
C VAL A 96 13.54 0.02 -1.28
N HIS A 97 12.93 0.17 -2.45
CA HIS A 97 13.60 0.08 -3.74
C HIS A 97 14.17 1.42 -4.17
N LEU A 98 15.49 1.44 -4.41
CA LEU A 98 16.24 2.61 -4.85
C LEU A 98 16.90 2.35 -6.19
N ARG A 99 16.88 3.33 -7.11
CA ARG A 99 17.66 3.25 -8.34
C ARG A 99 19.14 3.51 -8.06
N THR A 100 20.03 2.74 -8.69
CA THR A 100 21.46 3.04 -8.74
C THR A 100 22.01 2.85 -10.14
N TRP A 101 23.00 3.67 -10.48
CA TRP A 101 23.79 3.56 -11.70
C TRP A 101 25.07 2.73 -11.46
N ARG A 102 25.42 2.45 -10.22
CA ARG A 102 26.68 1.78 -9.88
C ARG A 102 26.45 0.30 -9.60
N ARG A 103 27.07 -0.57 -10.40
CA ARG A 103 26.89 -2.02 -10.30
C ARG A 103 27.30 -2.56 -8.92
N GLN A 104 28.37 -2.02 -8.35
CA GLN A 104 28.88 -2.33 -7.03
C GLN A 104 27.95 -1.92 -5.88
N GLU A 105 27.01 -0.99 -6.12
CA GLU A 105 26.02 -0.59 -5.14
C GLU A 105 24.73 -1.42 -5.21
N ALA A 106 24.51 -2.14 -6.31
CA ALA A 106 23.29 -2.91 -6.53
C ALA A 106 23.21 -4.12 -5.58
N GLY A 107 21.97 -4.53 -5.29
CA GLY A 107 21.69 -5.65 -4.40
C GLY A 107 20.89 -5.24 -3.17
N ILE A 108 20.72 -6.19 -2.25
CA ILE A 108 19.96 -6.00 -1.03
C ILE A 108 20.91 -5.61 0.09
N ARG A 109 20.56 -4.55 0.82
CA ARG A 109 21.14 -4.19 2.11
C ARG A 109 20.17 -4.61 3.19
N PRO A 110 20.63 -5.37 4.21
CA PRO A 110 19.76 -5.88 5.25
C PRO A 110 19.07 -4.73 6.00
N ALA A 111 17.92 -5.04 6.59
CA ALA A 111 17.20 -4.12 7.44
C ALA A 111 18.11 -3.60 8.57
N PRO A 112 18.02 -2.30 8.91
CA PRO A 112 18.67 -1.80 10.10
C PRO A 112 18.04 -2.41 11.34
N ARG A 113 18.85 -2.64 12.37
CA ARG A 113 18.33 -2.95 13.70
C ARG A 113 17.64 -1.69 14.24
N LEU A 114 16.32 -1.77 14.42
CA LEU A 114 15.51 -0.65 14.89
C LEU A 114 15.83 -0.30 16.35
N VAL A 115 16.08 -1.32 17.17
CA VAL A 115 16.45 -1.16 18.58
C VAL A 115 17.96 -1.12 18.78
N GLY A 116 18.39 -0.42 19.84
CA GLY A 116 19.78 -0.38 20.27
C GLY A 116 20.12 -1.56 21.18
N ARG A 117 20.69 -1.26 22.35
CA ARG A 117 20.86 -2.22 23.45
C ARG A 117 19.53 -2.72 24.02
N ALA A 118 18.50 -1.88 24.02
CA ALA A 118 17.15 -2.28 24.40
C ALA A 118 16.64 -3.44 23.53
N GLY A 119 16.02 -4.43 24.16
CA GLY A 119 15.30 -5.51 23.48
C GLY A 119 13.81 -5.20 23.33
N PRO A 120 13.04 -6.09 22.67
CA PRO A 120 11.59 -5.97 22.55
C PRO A 120 10.89 -5.82 23.91
N ASP A 121 11.36 -6.54 24.94
CA ASP A 121 10.81 -6.48 26.30
C ASP A 121 10.93 -5.09 26.93
N THR A 122 12.09 -4.43 26.76
CA THR A 122 12.31 -3.07 27.28
C THR A 122 11.38 -2.07 26.61
N VAL A 123 11.21 -2.18 25.28
CA VAL A 123 10.28 -1.33 24.52
C VAL A 123 8.84 -1.57 24.98
N GLY A 124 8.44 -2.84 25.12
CA GLY A 124 7.11 -3.21 25.60
C GLY A 124 6.81 -2.69 27.01
N ALA A 125 7.79 -2.77 27.92
CA ALA A 125 7.64 -2.27 29.29
C ALA A 125 7.45 -0.75 29.34
N LEU A 126 8.22 0.01 28.55
CA LEU A 126 8.11 1.47 28.48
C LEU A 126 6.75 1.93 27.92
N LEU A 127 6.23 1.22 26.92
CA LEU A 127 4.92 1.50 26.35
C LEU A 127 3.78 1.20 27.32
N ALA A 128 3.96 0.21 28.20
CA ALA A 128 2.97 -0.11 29.24
C ALA A 128 3.00 0.87 30.42
N SER A 129 4.16 1.48 30.72
CA SER A 129 4.33 2.44 31.82
C SER A 129 4.01 3.89 31.46
N SER A 130 3.78 4.19 30.18
CA SER A 130 3.42 5.53 29.72
C SER A 130 1.90 5.66 29.77
N ASP A 131 1.35 6.66 30.49
CA ASP A 131 -0.11 6.96 30.59
C ASP A 131 -0.78 7.42 29.27
N GLY A 132 -0.24 7.02 28.11
CA GLY A 132 -0.80 7.26 26.79
C GLY A 132 -1.51 6.00 26.26
N PRO A 133 -2.74 6.09 25.73
CA PRO A 133 -3.51 4.90 25.41
C PRO A 133 -2.94 4.25 24.15
N LEU A 134 -2.35 3.06 24.27
CA LEU A 134 -2.43 2.07 23.20
C LEU A 134 -3.92 1.76 22.99
N LYS A 135 -4.60 2.52 22.11
CA LYS A 135 -6.01 2.28 21.75
C LYS A 135 -6.08 1.05 20.84
N GLY A 136 -6.89 0.05 21.19
CA GLY A 136 -7.24 -1.08 20.32
C GLY A 136 -6.60 -2.45 20.67
N PRO A 137 -6.86 -3.50 19.86
CA PRO A 137 -6.67 -4.92 20.21
C PRO A 137 -5.19 -5.39 20.27
N ARG A 138 -4.21 -4.50 20.16
CA ARG A 138 -2.77 -4.81 20.23
C ARG A 138 -2.20 -4.58 21.64
N ARG A 139 -2.80 -5.23 22.65
CA ARG A 139 -2.30 -5.26 24.04
C ARG A 139 -1.17 -6.29 24.28
N ARG A 140 -0.68 -6.97 23.23
CA ARG A 140 0.42 -7.94 23.38
C ARG A 140 1.77 -7.22 23.34
N ARG A 141 2.72 -7.73 24.10
CA ARG A 141 4.11 -7.25 24.06
C ARG A 141 4.66 -7.39 22.63
N PRO A 142 5.40 -6.39 22.12
CA PRO A 142 5.98 -6.47 20.78
C PRO A 142 7.05 -7.56 20.74
N ASP A 143 7.09 -8.30 19.63
CA ASP A 143 8.14 -9.29 19.37
C ASP A 143 9.23 -8.74 18.43
N THR A 144 10.14 -9.61 17.99
CA THR A 144 11.22 -9.26 17.06
C THR A 144 10.70 -8.91 15.66
N ALA A 145 9.58 -9.48 15.22
CA ALA A 145 8.98 -9.18 13.93
C ALA A 145 8.27 -7.81 13.94
N ASP A 146 7.63 -7.45 15.05
CA ASP A 146 7.03 -6.13 15.26
C ASP A 146 8.07 -5.00 15.18
N LEU A 147 9.31 -5.28 15.58
CA LEU A 147 10.45 -4.37 15.57
C LEU A 147 11.45 -4.65 14.45
N ALA A 148 11.02 -5.37 13.41
CA ALA A 148 11.82 -5.59 12.21
C ALA A 148 11.85 -4.33 11.35
N GLY A 149 13.06 -3.90 10.95
CA GLY A 149 13.22 -2.81 9.99
C GLY A 149 12.91 -3.27 8.56
N VAL A 150 12.71 -2.31 7.66
CA VAL A 150 12.56 -2.60 6.23
C VAL A 150 13.94 -2.54 5.56
N PRO A 151 14.39 -3.60 4.86
CA PRO A 151 15.61 -3.60 4.03
C PRO A 151 15.61 -2.52 2.94
N THR A 152 16.75 -2.32 2.31
CA THR A 152 16.86 -1.47 1.12
C THR A 152 17.37 -2.31 -0.04
N ARG A 153 16.71 -2.26 -1.19
CA ARG A 153 17.16 -2.92 -2.42
C ARG A 153 17.57 -1.87 -3.44
N ARG A 154 18.85 -1.85 -3.78
CA ARG A 154 19.39 -1.00 -4.84
C ARG A 154 19.28 -1.74 -6.17
N VAL A 155 18.48 -1.20 -7.07
CA VAL A 155 18.19 -1.76 -8.38
C VAL A 155 19.05 -1.07 -9.42
N LEU A 156 19.88 -1.85 -10.12
CA LEU A 156 20.73 -1.34 -11.17
C LEU A 156 19.89 -0.86 -12.36
N ALA A 157 20.15 0.35 -12.85
CA ALA A 157 19.57 0.83 -14.10
C ALA A 157 20.09 0.02 -15.31
N SER A 158 19.21 -0.24 -16.29
CA SER A 158 19.60 -0.90 -17.55
C SER A 158 20.59 -0.03 -18.35
N SER A 159 21.27 -0.61 -19.33
CA SER A 159 22.11 0.15 -20.26
C SER A 159 21.29 1.18 -21.04
N ALA A 160 20.09 0.81 -21.50
CA ALA A 160 19.18 1.71 -22.19
C ALA A 160 18.75 2.88 -21.31
N MET A 161 18.42 2.65 -20.04
CA MET A 161 18.10 3.74 -19.09
C MET A 161 19.29 4.69 -18.88
N ARG A 162 20.53 4.20 -18.93
CA ARG A 162 21.73 5.06 -18.80
C ARG A 162 21.92 5.95 -20.01
N GLN A 163 21.80 5.36 -21.19
CA GLN A 163 21.94 6.08 -22.46
C GLN A 163 20.87 7.16 -22.60
N ALA A 164 19.68 6.88 -22.07
CA ALA A 164 18.56 7.80 -22.11
C ALA A 164 18.48 8.76 -20.90
N ALA A 165 19.36 8.64 -19.90
CA ALA A 165 19.30 9.46 -18.69
C ALA A 165 19.48 10.98 -18.97
N GLU A 166 20.09 11.33 -20.10
CA GLU A 166 20.27 12.72 -20.56
C GLU A 166 19.05 13.30 -21.27
N THR A 167 18.16 12.45 -21.79
CA THR A 167 17.01 12.85 -22.62
C THR A 167 15.66 12.53 -21.99
N LEU A 168 15.63 11.72 -20.93
CA LEU A 168 14.41 11.33 -20.24
C LEU A 168 13.96 12.37 -19.21
N PRO A 169 12.65 12.40 -18.90
CA PRO A 169 12.14 13.16 -17.77
C PRO A 169 12.91 12.83 -16.50
N SER A 170 13.33 13.89 -15.80
CA SER A 170 13.96 13.78 -14.48
C SER A 170 13.04 13.02 -13.51
N PRO A 171 13.61 12.37 -12.47
CA PRO A 171 12.81 11.86 -11.35
C PRO A 171 11.79 12.91 -10.92
N ALA A 172 10.53 12.50 -10.77
CA ALA A 172 9.49 13.37 -10.27
C ALA A 172 9.70 13.60 -8.78
N THR A 173 9.50 14.83 -8.33
CA THR A 173 9.36 15.11 -6.90
C THR A 173 7.91 14.94 -6.53
N VAL A 174 7.59 13.90 -5.76
CA VAL A 174 6.23 13.68 -5.24
C VAL A 174 6.21 14.09 -3.77
N ARG A 175 5.27 14.98 -3.44
CA ARG A 175 4.94 15.34 -2.06
C ARG A 175 3.97 14.31 -1.50
N ARG A 176 4.35 13.70 -0.38
CA ARG A 176 3.47 12.76 0.34
C ARG A 176 3.34 13.15 1.79
N PRO A 177 2.10 13.24 2.31
CA PRO A 177 1.91 13.21 3.75
C PRO A 177 2.37 11.84 4.23
N LEU A 178 3.14 11.83 5.32
CA LEU A 178 3.43 10.57 6.00
C LEU A 178 2.24 10.13 6.82
N PRO A 179 2.06 8.81 6.99
CA PRO A 179 0.99 8.31 7.84
C PRO A 179 1.12 8.89 9.25
N ASP A 180 -0.02 9.35 9.77
CA ASP A 180 -0.15 9.89 11.11
C ASP A 180 0.18 8.80 12.11
N ALA A 181 1.34 8.92 12.76
CA ALA A 181 1.77 7.98 13.77
C ALA A 181 1.37 8.46 15.18
N GLY A 182 0.16 9.03 15.31
CA GLY A 182 -0.39 9.68 16.51
C GLY A 182 -1.30 10.88 16.17
N GLU A 183 -1.76 11.64 17.18
CA GLU A 183 -2.69 12.80 17.06
C GLU A 183 -2.13 14.03 16.32
N HIS A 184 -1.01 13.91 15.61
CA HIS A 184 -0.36 15.00 14.88
C HIS A 184 -0.24 14.67 13.39
N ARG A 185 -0.98 15.42 12.57
CA ARG A 185 -0.92 15.35 11.10
C ARG A 185 0.31 16.11 10.60
N LEU A 186 1.07 15.50 9.68
CA LEU A 186 2.42 16.01 9.33
C LEU A 186 2.55 16.41 7.87
N HIS A 187 3.23 17.55 7.65
CA HIS A 187 3.40 18.22 6.37
C HIS A 187 4.37 17.46 5.44
N ASP A 188 4.11 17.60 4.14
CA ASP A 188 4.63 16.85 3.01
C ASP A 188 6.16 16.65 2.98
N LEU A 189 6.60 15.39 2.93
CA LEU A 189 7.98 15.08 2.56
C LEU A 189 8.10 15.01 1.04
N GLU A 190 9.11 15.70 0.48
CA GLU A 190 9.46 15.59 -0.93
C GLU A 190 10.29 14.33 -1.19
N ILE A 191 9.71 13.40 -1.94
CA ILE A 191 10.33 12.13 -2.32
C ILE A 191 10.68 12.19 -3.80
N LEU A 192 11.97 11.93 -4.11
CA LEU A 192 12.41 11.74 -5.49
C LEU A 192 12.01 10.34 -5.95
N VAL A 193 11.16 10.24 -6.96
CA VAL A 193 10.60 8.98 -7.44
C VAL A 193 10.63 8.92 -8.96
N GLU A 194 10.81 7.73 -9.52
CA GLU A 194 10.70 7.54 -10.97
C GLU A 194 9.30 7.92 -11.49
N PRO A 195 9.19 8.50 -12.70
CA PRO A 195 7.90 8.76 -13.33
C PRO A 195 7.04 7.50 -13.42
N LEU A 196 5.73 7.61 -13.19
CA LEU A 196 4.85 6.45 -13.09
C LEU A 196 4.90 5.56 -14.35
N GLY A 197 4.94 6.13 -15.55
CA GLY A 197 5.05 5.37 -16.80
C GLY A 197 6.29 4.46 -16.84
N LEU A 198 7.45 4.96 -16.38
CA LEU A 198 8.67 4.18 -16.23
C LEU A 198 8.50 3.08 -15.19
N VAL A 199 7.93 3.42 -14.03
CA VAL A 199 7.70 2.47 -12.93
C VAL A 199 6.81 1.32 -13.40
N LEU A 200 5.71 1.61 -14.10
CA LEU A 200 4.79 0.59 -14.64
C LEU A 200 5.47 -0.27 -15.71
N ALA A 201 6.17 0.35 -16.66
CA ALA A 201 6.87 -0.37 -17.72
C ALA A 201 7.96 -1.29 -17.18
N ASP A 202 8.66 -0.86 -16.14
CA ASP A 202 9.75 -1.61 -15.52
C ASP A 202 9.19 -2.68 -14.58
N THR A 203 8.24 -2.37 -13.71
CA THR A 203 7.86 -3.21 -12.55
C THR A 203 6.88 -4.29 -12.93
N LEU A 204 5.80 -3.96 -13.62
CA LEU A 204 4.70 -4.90 -13.84
C LEU A 204 5.11 -6.19 -14.58
N PRO A 205 6.00 -6.16 -15.59
CA PRO A 205 6.46 -7.39 -16.23
C PRO A 205 7.25 -8.36 -15.33
N ARG A 206 7.65 -7.94 -14.13
CA ARG A 206 8.41 -8.73 -13.17
C ARG A 206 7.57 -9.23 -12.00
N MET A 207 6.35 -8.70 -11.84
CA MET A 207 5.39 -9.16 -10.84
C MET A 207 4.68 -10.42 -11.34
N GLU A 208 3.99 -11.10 -10.42
CA GLU A 208 2.99 -12.09 -10.80
C GLU A 208 1.81 -11.39 -11.46
N VAL A 209 1.11 -12.10 -12.36
CA VAL A 209 0.02 -11.52 -13.16
C VAL A 209 -1.04 -10.88 -12.27
N THR A 210 -1.42 -11.52 -11.17
CA THR A 210 -2.43 -11.01 -10.24
C THR A 210 -2.03 -9.68 -9.61
N ASP A 211 -0.80 -9.53 -9.12
CA ASP A 211 -0.38 -8.23 -8.56
C ASP A 211 -0.30 -7.16 -9.65
N ALA A 212 0.15 -7.55 -10.84
CA ALA A 212 0.26 -6.61 -11.95
C ALA A 212 -1.11 -6.08 -12.38
N VAL A 213 -2.13 -6.94 -12.41
CA VAL A 213 -3.51 -6.52 -12.70
C VAL A 213 -4.03 -5.59 -11.61
N VAL A 214 -3.82 -5.90 -10.32
CA VAL A 214 -4.25 -5.00 -9.21
C VAL A 214 -3.69 -3.59 -9.37
N VAL A 215 -2.40 -3.48 -9.70
CA VAL A 215 -1.75 -2.20 -9.96
C VAL A 215 -2.38 -1.50 -11.17
N LEU A 216 -2.63 -2.24 -12.26
CA LEU A 216 -3.25 -1.71 -13.47
C LEU A 216 -4.70 -1.23 -13.23
N ASP A 217 -5.51 -1.99 -12.51
CA ASP A 217 -6.90 -1.63 -12.16
C ASP A 217 -6.91 -0.32 -11.36
N SER A 218 -5.99 -0.15 -10.40
CA SER A 218 -5.82 1.08 -9.62
C SER A 218 -5.46 2.30 -10.48
N VAL A 219 -4.50 2.19 -11.40
CA VAL A 219 -4.10 3.35 -12.23
C VAL A 219 -5.06 3.64 -13.38
N ARG A 220 -5.70 2.63 -13.96
CA ARG A 220 -6.68 2.79 -15.06
C ARG A 220 -8.00 3.37 -14.58
N SER A 221 -8.38 3.08 -13.34
CA SER A 221 -9.55 3.67 -12.68
C SER A 221 -9.30 5.07 -12.10
N GLY A 222 -8.04 5.49 -12.00
CA GLY A 222 -7.65 6.75 -11.35
C GLY A 222 -7.58 6.66 -9.82
N ARG A 223 -7.65 5.47 -9.22
CA ARG A 223 -7.47 5.25 -7.77
C ARG A 223 -6.01 5.26 -7.36
N TRP A 224 -5.36 6.39 -7.59
CA TRP A 224 -4.03 6.71 -7.08
C TRP A 224 -3.94 8.23 -6.89
N ALA A 225 -2.85 8.75 -6.32
CA ALA A 225 -2.90 10.12 -5.81
C ALA A 225 -3.12 11.22 -6.85
N SER A 226 -2.75 11.02 -8.11
CA SER A 226 -3.01 12.05 -9.12
C SER A 226 -4.47 12.07 -9.58
N GLY A 227 -5.24 11.00 -9.37
CA GLY A 227 -6.57 10.83 -9.95
C GLY A 227 -6.58 10.55 -11.47
N HIS A 228 -5.44 10.66 -12.16
CA HIS A 228 -5.35 10.50 -13.61
C HIS A 228 -5.63 9.06 -14.04
N ARG A 229 -6.51 8.86 -15.03
CA ARG A 229 -6.78 7.52 -15.58
C ARG A 229 -5.71 7.18 -16.60
N LEU A 230 -4.89 6.18 -16.28
CA LEU A 230 -3.78 5.77 -17.12
C LEU A 230 -4.25 5.26 -18.49
N THR A 231 -3.59 5.75 -19.54
CA THR A 231 -3.73 5.32 -20.93
C THR A 231 -2.46 4.62 -21.42
N PRO A 232 -2.52 3.86 -22.54
CA PRO A 232 -1.31 3.29 -23.15
C PRO A 232 -0.22 4.32 -23.46
N ALA A 233 -0.60 5.55 -23.84
CA ALA A 233 0.33 6.63 -24.19
C ALA A 233 1.20 7.08 -23.00
N ASP A 234 0.72 6.92 -21.76
CA ASP A 234 1.49 7.26 -20.55
C ASP A 234 2.69 6.33 -20.33
N VAL A 235 2.64 5.12 -20.90
CA VAL A 235 3.61 4.04 -20.66
C VAL A 235 4.48 3.76 -21.89
N GLU A 236 3.93 3.92 -23.08
CA GLU A 236 4.59 3.63 -24.37
C GLU A 236 6.01 4.21 -24.50
N PRO A 237 6.28 5.48 -24.15
CA PRO A 237 7.61 6.08 -24.26
C PRO A 237 8.70 5.35 -23.47
N TRP A 238 8.31 4.66 -22.40
CA TRP A 238 9.24 4.00 -21.49
C TRP A 238 9.53 2.56 -21.88
N THR A 239 8.67 1.95 -22.69
CA THR A 239 8.73 0.52 -23.00
C THR A 239 10.05 0.06 -23.64
N PRO A 240 10.69 0.82 -24.56
CA PRO A 240 11.94 0.39 -25.18
C PRO A 240 13.12 0.33 -24.20
N LEU A 241 13.03 1.02 -23.06
CA LEU A 241 14.12 1.17 -22.10
C LEU A 241 14.25 -0.02 -21.14
N VAL A 242 13.14 -0.73 -20.90
CA VAL A 242 13.02 -1.64 -19.75
C VAL A 242 12.34 -2.98 -20.07
N ARG A 243 11.61 -3.10 -21.19
CA ARG A 243 10.89 -4.34 -21.54
C ARG A 243 11.70 -5.22 -22.48
N SER A 244 11.98 -6.44 -22.04
CA SER A 244 12.37 -7.54 -22.94
C SER A 244 11.15 -8.09 -23.67
N ARG A 245 11.34 -8.93 -24.71
CA ARG A 245 10.24 -9.64 -25.40
C ARG A 245 9.31 -10.39 -24.43
N ARG A 246 9.90 -11.09 -23.45
CA ARG A 246 9.14 -11.78 -22.38
C ARG A 246 8.36 -10.77 -21.52
N GLY A 247 8.99 -9.64 -21.20
CA GLY A 247 8.35 -8.58 -20.44
C GLY A 247 7.15 -7.97 -21.17
N SER A 248 7.25 -7.77 -22.48
CA SER A 248 6.14 -7.27 -23.30
C SER A 248 4.95 -8.24 -23.32
N ARG A 249 5.19 -9.56 -23.37
CA ARG A 249 4.12 -10.57 -23.29
C ARG A 249 3.42 -10.55 -21.92
N ARG A 250 4.19 -10.48 -20.83
CA ARG A 250 3.63 -10.38 -19.47
C ARG A 250 2.81 -9.10 -19.28
N TRP A 251 3.29 -7.97 -19.79
CA TRP A 251 2.53 -6.72 -19.83
C TRP A 251 1.20 -6.90 -20.57
N ALA A 252 1.24 -7.41 -21.80
CA ALA A 252 0.04 -7.59 -22.62
C ALA A 252 -0.98 -8.50 -21.93
N SER A 253 -0.52 -9.57 -21.28
CA SER A 253 -1.38 -10.47 -20.50
C SER A 253 -2.02 -9.77 -19.30
N ALA A 254 -1.26 -9.03 -18.50
CA ALA A 254 -1.82 -8.27 -17.37
C ALA A 254 -2.77 -7.17 -17.85
N TRP A 255 -2.43 -6.47 -18.93
CA TRP A 255 -3.28 -5.43 -19.52
C TRP A 255 -4.62 -6.01 -19.99
N ALA A 256 -4.61 -7.11 -20.73
CA ALA A 256 -5.83 -7.77 -21.22
C ALA A 256 -6.75 -8.26 -20.08
N ARG A 257 -6.17 -8.66 -18.94
CA ARG A 257 -6.92 -9.10 -17.75
C ARG A 257 -7.31 -7.97 -16.80
N SER A 258 -6.84 -6.75 -17.04
CA SER A 258 -7.16 -5.61 -16.16
C SER A 258 -8.51 -4.99 -16.48
N ASP A 259 -9.21 -4.61 -15.44
CA ASP A 259 -10.56 -4.03 -15.46
C ASP A 259 -10.55 -2.71 -14.68
N SER A 260 -10.89 -1.61 -15.36
CA SER A 260 -11.00 -0.30 -14.71
C SER A 260 -12.23 -0.16 -13.81
N GLY A 261 -13.17 -1.12 -13.86
CA GLY A 261 -14.37 -1.16 -13.05
C GLY A 261 -14.15 -1.64 -11.61
N ALA A 262 -13.19 -2.54 -11.35
CA ALA A 262 -12.90 -2.99 -9.99
C ALA A 262 -12.48 -1.80 -9.11
N GLU A 263 -13.16 -1.54 -7.99
CA GLU A 263 -12.99 -0.36 -7.13
C GLU A 263 -12.07 -0.60 -5.94
N SER A 264 -11.68 -1.84 -5.70
CA SER A 264 -10.75 -2.22 -4.65
C SER A 264 -9.82 -3.37 -5.06
N VAL A 265 -8.71 -3.51 -4.33
CA VAL A 265 -7.77 -4.64 -4.50
C VAL A 265 -8.48 -5.99 -4.33
N GLY A 266 -9.44 -6.06 -3.40
CA GLY A 266 -10.17 -7.28 -3.10
C GLY A 266 -11.11 -7.71 -4.22
N GLU A 267 -11.78 -6.76 -4.87
CA GLU A 267 -12.59 -7.03 -6.06
C GLU A 267 -11.73 -7.54 -7.22
N SER A 268 -10.62 -6.84 -7.54
CA SER A 268 -9.67 -7.29 -8.57
C SER A 268 -9.17 -8.71 -8.30
N LEU A 269 -8.80 -9.01 -7.04
CA LEU A 269 -8.32 -10.34 -6.64
C LEU A 269 -9.42 -11.40 -6.77
N THR A 270 -10.64 -11.09 -6.33
CA THR A 270 -11.77 -12.02 -6.36
C THR A 270 -12.12 -12.36 -7.81
N ARG A 271 -12.27 -11.35 -8.68
CA ARG A 271 -12.54 -11.55 -10.11
C ARG A 271 -11.49 -12.43 -10.79
N LEU A 272 -10.21 -12.11 -10.62
CA LEU A 272 -9.13 -12.88 -11.24
C LEU A 272 -9.11 -14.33 -10.78
N ARG A 273 -9.44 -14.59 -9.51
CA ARG A 273 -9.51 -15.95 -8.99
C ARG A 273 -10.74 -16.70 -9.46
N VAL A 274 -11.88 -16.04 -9.64
CA VAL A 274 -13.07 -16.64 -10.26
C VAL A 274 -12.71 -17.15 -11.66
N GLU A 275 -12.04 -16.31 -12.47
CA GLU A 275 -11.51 -16.69 -13.79
C GLU A 275 -10.51 -17.85 -13.69
N ASP A 276 -9.49 -17.74 -12.83
CA ASP A 276 -8.44 -18.76 -12.70
C ASP A 276 -9.00 -20.12 -12.18
N LEU A 277 -10.11 -20.09 -11.45
CA LEU A 277 -10.80 -21.28 -10.96
C LEU A 277 -11.71 -21.93 -12.02
N GLY A 278 -11.92 -21.27 -13.17
CA GLY A 278 -12.76 -21.74 -14.27
C GLY A 278 -14.27 -21.56 -14.02
N PHE A 279 -14.65 -20.55 -13.24
CA PHE A 279 -16.05 -20.13 -13.13
C PHE A 279 -16.37 -19.10 -14.21
N GLU A 280 -17.65 -18.93 -14.51
CA GLU A 280 -18.13 -17.89 -15.43
C GLU A 280 -17.59 -16.52 -14.99
N THR A 281 -17.08 -15.76 -15.95
CA THR A 281 -16.55 -14.42 -15.69
C THR A 281 -17.71 -13.48 -15.34
N PRO A 282 -17.70 -12.82 -14.16
CA PRO A 282 -18.77 -11.90 -13.78
C PRO A 282 -18.69 -10.59 -14.57
N GLU A 283 -19.84 -9.97 -14.79
CA GLU A 283 -19.94 -8.54 -15.12
C GLU A 283 -19.59 -7.73 -13.88
N THR A 284 -18.83 -6.64 -14.03
CA THR A 284 -18.43 -5.80 -12.89
C THR A 284 -19.26 -4.51 -12.83
N GLN A 285 -19.49 -4.01 -11.61
CA GLN A 285 -20.13 -2.70 -11.36
C GLN A 285 -21.53 -2.55 -11.96
N VAL A 286 -22.35 -3.61 -11.89
CA VAL A 286 -23.70 -3.62 -12.46
C VAL A 286 -24.68 -2.90 -11.53
N GLU A 287 -25.52 -2.04 -12.10
CA GLU A 287 -26.55 -1.29 -11.37
C GLU A 287 -27.92 -1.96 -11.46
N PHE A 288 -28.64 -1.98 -10.34
CA PHE A 288 -30.00 -2.47 -10.20
C PHE A 288 -30.88 -1.38 -9.58
N VAL A 289 -32.11 -1.25 -10.07
CA VAL A 289 -33.14 -0.44 -9.40
C VAL A 289 -33.87 -1.32 -8.40
N LEU A 290 -33.76 -0.98 -7.12
CA LEU A 290 -34.40 -1.68 -6.01
C LEU A 290 -35.91 -1.39 -5.95
N PRO A 291 -36.70 -2.22 -5.24
CA PRO A 291 -38.15 -2.01 -5.11
C PRO A 291 -38.58 -0.67 -4.53
N ASP A 292 -37.71 -0.04 -3.73
CA ASP A 292 -37.93 1.30 -3.15
C ASP A 292 -37.52 2.46 -4.09
N GLY A 293 -37.11 2.15 -5.32
CA GLY A 293 -36.68 3.10 -6.33
C GLY A 293 -35.22 3.55 -6.23
N ARG A 294 -34.46 3.10 -5.21
CA ARG A 294 -33.03 3.41 -5.11
C ARG A 294 -32.20 2.54 -6.06
N THR A 295 -31.05 3.05 -6.49
CA THR A 295 -30.09 2.26 -7.28
C THR A 295 -29.08 1.59 -6.36
N ALA A 296 -28.87 0.28 -6.54
CA ALA A 296 -27.79 -0.48 -5.93
C ALA A 296 -26.79 -0.91 -7.00
N ARG A 297 -25.51 -0.66 -6.76
CA ARG A 297 -24.41 -1.12 -7.62
C ARG A 297 -23.69 -2.28 -6.94
N VAL A 298 -23.48 -3.38 -7.67
CA VAL A 298 -22.83 -4.58 -7.16
C VAL A 298 -21.46 -4.77 -7.79
N ASP A 299 -20.52 -5.34 -7.03
CA ASP A 299 -19.14 -5.47 -7.50
C ASP A 299 -19.02 -6.48 -8.64
N LEU A 300 -19.67 -7.64 -8.48
CA LEU A 300 -19.66 -8.76 -9.42
C LEU A 300 -21.10 -9.23 -9.69
N PHE A 301 -21.42 -9.60 -10.93
CA PHE A 301 -22.72 -10.14 -11.31
C PHE A 301 -22.58 -11.30 -12.31
N TRP A 302 -23.09 -12.47 -11.92
CA TRP A 302 -23.23 -13.64 -12.78
C TRP A 302 -24.66 -13.69 -13.34
N ARG A 303 -24.83 -13.11 -14.53
CA ARG A 303 -26.16 -12.90 -15.15
C ARG A 303 -26.91 -14.19 -15.41
N SER A 304 -26.23 -15.24 -15.86
CA SER A 304 -26.81 -16.54 -16.17
C SER A 304 -27.49 -17.21 -14.97
N ALA A 305 -27.00 -16.95 -13.76
CA ALA A 305 -27.47 -17.54 -12.51
C ALA A 305 -28.23 -16.54 -11.61
N GLY A 306 -28.29 -15.27 -11.98
CA GLY A 306 -28.91 -14.22 -11.15
C GLY A 306 -28.20 -14.06 -9.80
N ILE A 307 -26.87 -14.21 -9.75
CA ILE A 307 -26.08 -14.12 -8.51
C ILE A 307 -25.27 -12.83 -8.52
N VAL A 308 -25.35 -12.05 -7.44
CA VAL A 308 -24.48 -10.89 -7.18
C VAL A 308 -23.39 -11.25 -6.17
N GLY A 309 -22.20 -10.72 -6.40
CA GLY A 309 -21.04 -10.85 -5.52
C GLY A 309 -20.64 -9.49 -4.95
N GLU A 310 -20.49 -9.39 -3.63
CA GLU A 310 -19.98 -8.18 -2.96
C GLU A 310 -18.69 -8.50 -2.19
N PHE A 311 -17.66 -7.68 -2.35
CA PHE A 311 -16.43 -7.80 -1.57
C PHE A 311 -16.46 -6.88 -0.36
N ASP A 312 -16.55 -7.47 0.83
CA ASP A 312 -16.46 -6.76 2.10
C ASP A 312 -15.01 -6.61 2.54
N GLY A 313 -14.42 -5.48 2.16
CA GLY A 313 -13.15 -5.06 2.70
C GLY A 313 -13.25 -4.75 4.21
N TRP A 314 -12.35 -5.32 5.01
CA TRP A 314 -12.10 -4.95 6.42
C TRP A 314 -11.79 -3.44 6.61
N THR A 315 -11.49 -2.75 5.50
CA THR A 315 -11.14 -1.33 5.41
C THR A 315 -12.28 -0.37 5.77
N LYS A 316 -13.55 -0.82 5.78
CA LYS A 316 -14.67 0.00 6.29
C LYS A 316 -14.51 0.39 7.77
N TYR A 317 -13.72 -0.36 8.56
CA TYR A 317 -13.56 -0.11 10.00
C TYR A 317 -12.24 0.54 10.42
N THR A 318 -11.24 0.61 9.55
CA THR A 318 -9.85 0.91 9.97
C THR A 318 -9.22 2.13 9.31
N ARG A 319 -9.59 2.51 8.08
CA ARG A 319 -9.06 3.75 7.46
C ARG A 319 -9.62 5.03 8.10
N ASN A 320 -10.82 4.97 8.68
CA ASN A 320 -11.43 6.06 9.44
C ASN A 320 -11.30 5.81 10.95
N GLY A 321 -10.08 5.68 11.46
CA GLY A 321 -9.77 5.62 12.90
C GLY A 321 -10.27 6.82 13.73
N VAL A 322 -10.97 7.76 13.10
CA VAL A 322 -11.88 8.70 13.76
C VAL A 322 -13.30 8.31 13.34
N LEU A 323 -13.91 7.39 14.09
CA LEU A 323 -15.36 7.34 14.23
C LEU A 323 -15.77 8.65 14.92
N GLY A 324 -15.81 9.74 14.15
CA GLY A 324 -16.82 10.76 14.40
C GLY A 324 -18.15 10.01 14.41
N HIS A 325 -18.96 10.25 15.43
CA HIS A 325 -20.20 9.54 15.75
C HIS A 325 -21.27 9.62 14.63
N ARG A 326 -20.96 9.16 13.42
CA ARG A 326 -21.93 8.67 12.46
C ARG A 326 -22.04 7.18 12.69
N ASP A 327 -23.27 6.78 12.93
CA ASP A 327 -23.65 5.59 13.66
C ASP A 327 -23.23 4.36 12.85
N VAL A 328 -22.34 3.53 13.39
CA VAL A 328 -21.98 2.23 12.77
C VAL A 328 -23.26 1.43 12.48
N SER A 329 -24.30 1.63 13.29
CA SER A 329 -25.62 1.04 13.08
C SER A 329 -26.32 1.52 11.80
N GLU A 330 -26.16 2.76 11.39
CA GLU A 330 -26.78 3.34 10.18
C GLU A 330 -26.15 2.75 8.92
N VAL A 331 -24.81 2.63 8.87
CA VAL A 331 -24.10 1.99 7.76
C VAL A 331 -24.50 0.52 7.61
N VAL A 332 -24.59 -0.19 8.72
CA VAL A 332 -25.02 -1.61 8.74
C VAL A 332 -26.49 -1.73 8.32
N TYR A 333 -27.34 -0.79 8.73
CA TYR A 333 -28.75 -0.75 8.34
C TYR A 333 -28.91 -0.51 6.84
N GLU A 334 -28.25 0.49 6.27
CA GLU A 334 -28.27 0.77 4.84
C GLU A 334 -27.76 -0.42 4.01
N GLU A 335 -26.71 -1.08 4.49
CA GLU A 335 -26.15 -2.29 3.90
C GLU A 335 -27.13 -3.46 3.90
N LYS A 336 -27.87 -3.63 4.99
CA LYS A 336 -28.94 -4.63 5.08
C LYS A 336 -30.10 -4.32 4.14
N VAL A 337 -30.58 -3.08 4.11
CA VAL A 337 -31.73 -2.71 3.25
C VAL A 337 -31.38 -2.88 1.77
N ARG A 338 -30.14 -2.57 1.37
CA ARG A 338 -29.63 -2.83 0.02
C ARG A 338 -29.64 -4.32 -0.32
N GLU A 339 -29.14 -5.17 0.59
CA GLU A 339 -29.13 -6.62 0.37
C GLU A 339 -30.55 -7.19 0.27
N ASP A 340 -31.46 -6.78 1.16
CA ASP A 340 -32.86 -7.18 1.14
C ASP A 340 -33.54 -6.75 -0.17
N GLY A 341 -33.22 -5.55 -0.66
CA GLY A 341 -33.70 -5.06 -1.96
C GLY A 341 -33.21 -5.90 -3.15
N LEU A 342 -31.93 -6.28 -3.17
CA LEU A 342 -31.37 -7.15 -4.22
C LEU A 342 -32.02 -8.53 -4.18
N ARG A 343 -32.22 -9.10 -2.98
CA ARG A 343 -32.92 -10.39 -2.81
C ARG A 343 -34.39 -10.32 -3.25
N ALA A 344 -35.06 -9.19 -3.05
CA ALA A 344 -36.43 -8.97 -3.51
C ALA A 344 -36.56 -8.95 -5.04
N LEU A 345 -35.47 -8.68 -5.78
CA LEU A 345 -35.40 -8.85 -7.24
C LEU A 345 -35.22 -10.30 -7.68
N GLY A 346 -35.16 -11.25 -6.74
CA GLY A 346 -34.90 -12.67 -7.01
C GLY A 346 -33.42 -13.01 -7.17
N LEU A 347 -32.51 -12.12 -6.79
CA LEU A 347 -31.07 -12.33 -6.93
C LEU A 347 -30.49 -13.10 -5.74
N GLY A 348 -29.60 -14.05 -6.02
CA GLY A 348 -28.74 -14.66 -5.00
C GLY A 348 -27.61 -13.72 -4.61
N VAL A 349 -27.23 -13.67 -3.33
CA VAL A 349 -26.16 -12.79 -2.83
C VAL A 349 -25.03 -13.61 -2.22
N ALA A 350 -23.80 -13.40 -2.72
CA ALA A 350 -22.57 -13.99 -2.20
C ALA A 350 -21.61 -12.88 -1.72
N ARG A 351 -21.25 -12.89 -0.43
CA ARG A 351 -20.30 -11.91 0.12
C ARG A 351 -18.92 -12.53 0.24
N PHE A 352 -17.85 -11.80 -0.05
CA PHE A 352 -16.47 -12.27 0.06
C PHE A 352 -15.68 -11.37 1.00
N ILE A 353 -14.90 -11.95 1.92
CA ILE A 353 -13.93 -11.19 2.71
C ILE A 353 -12.51 -11.53 2.26
N TRP A 354 -11.53 -10.77 2.77
CA TRP A 354 -10.10 -11.00 2.49
C TRP A 354 -9.65 -12.45 2.68
N THR A 355 -10.11 -13.13 3.73
CA THR A 355 -9.76 -14.54 4.00
C THR A 355 -10.14 -15.45 2.84
N GLU A 356 -11.37 -15.35 2.31
CA GLU A 356 -11.77 -16.16 1.16
C GLU A 356 -11.06 -15.70 -0.11
N ALA A 357 -11.00 -14.39 -0.35
CA ALA A 357 -10.31 -13.86 -1.52
C ALA A 357 -8.81 -14.21 -1.53
N GLN A 358 -8.18 -14.52 -0.39
CA GLN A 358 -6.79 -14.96 -0.29
C GLN A 358 -6.61 -16.49 -0.23
N THR A 359 -7.62 -17.25 0.17
CA THR A 359 -7.57 -18.72 0.19
C THR A 359 -8.38 -19.33 -0.95
N VAL A 360 -7.67 -19.86 -1.96
CA VAL A 360 -8.26 -20.38 -3.20
C VAL A 360 -9.37 -21.40 -2.94
N GLU A 361 -9.17 -22.32 -2.00
CA GLU A 361 -10.16 -23.36 -1.70
C GLU A 361 -11.41 -22.83 -1.00
N LEU A 362 -11.27 -21.85 -0.11
CA LEU A 362 -12.42 -21.22 0.54
C LEU A 362 -13.26 -20.44 -0.48
N LEU A 363 -12.60 -19.71 -1.40
CA LEU A 363 -13.31 -19.03 -2.48
C LEU A 363 -14.03 -20.04 -3.38
N ARG A 364 -13.36 -21.14 -3.79
CA ARG A 364 -13.97 -22.20 -4.59
C ARG A 364 -15.24 -22.73 -3.92
N GLN A 365 -15.16 -23.11 -2.64
CA GLN A 365 -16.30 -23.65 -1.91
C GLN A 365 -17.45 -22.63 -1.84
N LYS A 366 -17.13 -21.34 -1.64
CA LYS A 366 -18.13 -20.27 -1.56
C LYS A 366 -18.84 -20.06 -2.90
N LEU A 367 -18.11 -20.08 -4.01
CA LEU A 367 -18.67 -19.98 -5.37
C LEU A 367 -19.58 -21.17 -5.69
N VAL A 368 -19.15 -22.39 -5.34
CA VAL A 368 -19.99 -23.60 -5.52
C VAL A 368 -21.27 -23.53 -4.70
N ASN A 369 -21.16 -23.16 -3.42
CA ASN A 369 -22.33 -23.04 -2.53
C ASN A 369 -23.31 -21.95 -2.98
N ALA A 370 -22.79 -20.86 -3.57
CA ALA A 370 -23.62 -19.80 -4.13
C ALA A 370 -24.32 -20.22 -5.44
N GLY A 371 -23.88 -21.31 -6.09
CA GLY A 371 -24.42 -21.76 -7.37
C GLY A 371 -23.81 -21.06 -8.59
N VAL A 372 -22.61 -20.50 -8.47
CA VAL A 372 -21.94 -19.82 -9.58
C VAL A 372 -21.57 -20.83 -10.68
N PRO A 373 -21.97 -20.61 -11.95
CA PRO A 373 -21.71 -21.53 -13.05
C PRO A 373 -20.22 -21.64 -13.43
N ARG A 374 -19.89 -22.73 -14.12
CA ARG A 374 -18.58 -22.93 -14.75
C ARG A 374 -18.55 -22.28 -16.14
N ALA A 375 -17.38 -21.78 -16.54
CA ALA A 375 -17.14 -21.14 -17.83
C ALA A 375 -17.10 -22.13 -19.00
#